data_AF-A0A833VFG4-F1
#
_entry.id   AF-A0A833VFG4-F1
#
_cell.length_a   1.000
_cell.length_b   1.000
_cell.length_c   1.000
_cell.angle_alpha   90.00
_cell.angle_beta   90.00
_cell.angle_gamma   90.00
#
_symmetry.space_group_name_H-M   'P 1'
#
loop_
_entity.id
_entity.type
_entity.pdbx_description
1 polymer ?
#
loop_
_entity_poly.entity_id
_entity_poly.type
_entity_poly.pdbx_seq_one_letter_code
_entity_poly.pdbx_strand_id
1 'polypeptide(L)'
;MWSNMCSKKCLMFGSIQSGVPPQFCLIGRKEFDREGGFLSSIESLFKNIQRNNSNKRFWTDVLLGANILAYGAQVASKGRLVLWGAKVNSLIREGQIWRLVTSSFLHANILHLMVNCYSLNSIGPPVERLVGPSRFLEIYFSSALASSLMSYRFCPAPSLGASGAVCGLVGAYAVYIWRNKNRIRSADKQLERIGYVIALNMVIGLTTKGIDNWGHL
;
A
#
# COMPACT_ATOMS: atom_id res chain seq x y z
N MET A 1 36.84 -13.27 12.57
CA MET A 1 36.96 -14.02 13.83
C MET A 1 35.98 -15.22 13.91
N TRP A 2 35.70 -15.90 12.79
CA TRP A 2 34.82 -17.10 12.71
C TRP A 2 35.34 -18.16 11.70
N SER A 3 36.58 -18.07 11.22
CA SER A 3 37.19 -19.07 10.32
C SER A 3 37.98 -20.16 11.05
N ASN A 4 38.30 -19.97 12.34
CA ASN A 4 39.15 -20.88 13.10
C ASN A 4 38.38 -21.90 13.96
N MET A 5 37.04 -21.95 13.86
CA MET A 5 36.21 -22.88 14.65
C MET A 5 35.87 -24.18 13.90
N CYS A 6 36.04 -24.23 12.58
CA CYS A 6 35.75 -25.45 11.79
C CYS A 6 36.92 -26.44 11.72
N SER A 7 38.17 -25.98 11.85
CA SER A 7 39.34 -26.88 11.81
C SER A 7 39.51 -27.72 13.08
N LYS A 8 39.00 -27.25 14.23
CA LYS A 8 39.15 -27.98 15.52
C LYS A 8 38.16 -29.12 15.72
N LYS A 9 37.07 -29.23 14.94
CA LYS A 9 36.14 -30.37 15.07
C LYS A 9 36.55 -31.63 14.30
N CYS A 10 37.45 -31.53 13.31
CA CYS A 10 37.98 -32.73 12.63
C CYS A 10 39.14 -33.41 13.36
N LEU A 11 39.75 -32.77 14.37
CA LEU A 11 40.90 -33.33 15.10
C LEU A 11 40.52 -34.02 16.44
N MET A 12 39.24 -34.06 16.81
CA MET A 12 38.78 -34.73 18.04
C MET A 12 38.25 -36.16 17.84
N PHE A 13 38.32 -36.69 16.62
CA PHE A 13 38.19 -38.12 16.35
C PHE A 13 39.55 -38.66 15.90
N GLY A 14 40.50 -38.62 16.83
CA GLY A 14 41.65 -39.50 16.78
C GLY A 14 41.18 -40.94 16.89
N SER A 15 41.78 -41.79 16.05
CA SER A 15 41.77 -43.26 16.11
C SER A 15 40.38 -43.90 16.19
N ILE A 16 39.86 -44.35 15.04
CA ILE A 16 39.43 -45.75 14.83
C ILE A 16 38.97 -45.88 13.36
N GLN A 17 39.52 -46.92 12.72
CA GLN A 17 39.12 -47.55 11.45
C GLN A 17 39.33 -46.77 10.14
N SER A 18 40.46 -47.11 9.52
CA SER A 18 40.65 -47.24 8.07
C SER A 18 39.43 -47.85 7.39
N GLY A 19 38.77 -47.12 6.48
CA GLY A 19 37.75 -47.75 5.64
C GLY A 19 36.69 -46.87 4.97
N VAL A 20 36.81 -45.54 4.91
CA VAL A 20 35.85 -44.73 4.13
C VAL A 20 36.35 -44.58 2.71
N PRO A 21 35.69 -45.15 1.68
CA PRO A 21 36.11 -45.02 0.30
C PRO A 21 36.05 -43.54 -0.15
N PRO A 22 36.96 -43.07 -1.02
CA PRO A 22 37.06 -41.66 -1.43
C PRO A 22 35.77 -41.09 -2.05
N GLN A 23 34.85 -41.96 -2.48
CA GLN A 23 33.55 -41.59 -3.00
C GLN A 23 32.61 -40.99 -1.93
N PHE A 24 32.68 -41.43 -0.67
CA PHE A 24 31.78 -40.93 0.38
C PHE A 24 32.11 -39.50 0.84
N CYS A 25 33.39 -39.10 0.81
CA CYS A 25 33.80 -37.73 1.10
C CYS A 25 33.40 -36.74 -0.02
N LEU A 26 33.41 -37.20 -1.28
CA LEU A 26 32.99 -36.41 -2.45
C LEU A 26 31.46 -36.25 -2.53
N ILE A 27 30.69 -37.23 -2.06
CA ILE A 27 29.22 -37.15 -1.96
C ILE A 27 28.83 -36.06 -0.95
N GLY A 28 29.41 -36.06 0.26
CA GLY A 28 29.14 -35.01 1.25
C GLY A 28 29.50 -33.60 0.78
N ARG A 29 30.59 -33.44 0.01
CA ARG A 29 30.95 -32.14 -0.59
C ARG A 29 29.97 -31.73 -1.70
N LYS A 30 29.54 -32.67 -2.55
CA LYS A 30 28.51 -32.40 -3.59
C LYS A 30 27.14 -32.07 -2.99
N GLU A 31 26.70 -32.76 -1.94
CA GLU A 31 25.45 -32.44 -1.25
C GLU A 31 25.53 -31.07 -0.56
N PHE A 32 26.65 -30.74 0.11
CA PHE A 32 26.87 -29.44 0.76
C PHE A 32 26.97 -28.28 -0.25
N ASP A 33 27.65 -28.47 -1.39
CA ASP A 33 27.71 -27.47 -2.47
C ASP A 33 26.34 -27.31 -3.17
N ARG A 34 25.54 -28.38 -3.27
CA ARG A 34 24.19 -28.36 -3.85
C ARG A 34 23.20 -27.65 -2.92
N GLU A 35 23.30 -27.85 -1.60
CA GLU A 35 22.53 -27.10 -0.59
C GLU A 35 22.97 -25.63 -0.51
N GLY A 36 24.28 -25.34 -0.56
CA GLY A 36 24.79 -23.96 -0.62
C GLY A 36 24.36 -23.21 -1.89
N GLY A 37 24.35 -23.89 -3.03
CA GLY A 37 23.82 -23.38 -4.29
C GLY A 37 22.32 -23.10 -4.24
N PHE A 38 21.53 -24.00 -3.66
CA PHE A 38 20.09 -23.81 -3.48
C PHE A 38 19.78 -22.65 -2.53
N LEU A 39 20.46 -22.56 -1.39
CA LEU A 39 20.29 -21.47 -0.42
C LEU A 39 20.69 -20.11 -1.00
N SER A 40 21.79 -20.03 -1.75
CA SER A 40 22.17 -18.78 -2.44
C SER A 40 21.16 -18.37 -3.51
N SER A 41 20.54 -19.34 -4.19
CA SER A 41 19.49 -19.11 -5.18
C SER A 41 18.19 -18.63 -4.50
N ILE A 42 17.79 -19.24 -3.39
CA ILE A 42 16.67 -18.82 -2.54
C ILE A 42 16.93 -17.41 -1.99
N GLU A 43 18.11 -17.11 -1.46
CA GLU A 43 18.47 -15.76 -0.99
C GLU A 43 18.47 -14.74 -2.13
N SER A 44 18.94 -15.13 -3.33
CA SER A 44 18.89 -14.26 -4.51
C SER A 44 17.46 -14.01 -4.98
N LEU A 45 16.58 -15.02 -4.88
CA LEU A 45 15.16 -14.92 -5.18
C LEU A 45 14.46 -14.04 -4.14
N PHE A 46 14.73 -14.22 -2.85
CA PHE A 46 14.21 -13.37 -1.78
C PHE A 46 14.72 -11.93 -1.91
N LYS A 47 16.00 -11.72 -2.18
CA LYS A 47 16.56 -10.40 -2.48
C LYS A 47 15.95 -9.80 -3.74
N ASN A 48 15.70 -10.58 -4.80
CA ASN A 48 15.04 -10.08 -5.99
C ASN A 48 13.55 -9.77 -5.74
N ILE A 49 12.85 -10.57 -4.95
CA ILE A 49 11.46 -10.33 -4.55
C ILE A 49 11.38 -9.07 -3.67
N GLN A 50 12.30 -8.89 -2.72
CA GLN A 50 12.40 -7.67 -1.90
C GLN A 50 12.78 -6.45 -2.74
N ARG A 51 13.80 -6.56 -3.60
CA ARG A 51 14.31 -5.46 -4.44
C ARG A 51 13.33 -5.03 -5.52
N ASN A 52 12.47 -5.93 -6.00
CA ASN A 52 11.39 -5.60 -6.93
C ASN A 52 10.21 -4.90 -6.23
N ASN A 53 10.07 -5.07 -4.91
CA ASN A 53 9.08 -4.36 -4.08
C ASN A 53 9.59 -3.03 -3.51
N SER A 54 10.90 -2.84 -3.35
CA SER A 54 11.44 -1.78 -2.46
C SER A 54 11.70 -0.41 -3.07
N ASN A 55 11.47 -0.15 -4.37
CA ASN A 55 11.96 1.11 -4.98
C ASN A 55 10.97 1.96 -5.78
N LYS A 56 9.65 1.70 -5.75
CA LYS A 56 8.69 2.56 -6.48
C LYS A 56 7.28 2.71 -5.86
N ARG A 57 7.13 2.54 -4.54
CA ARG A 57 5.83 2.74 -3.85
C ARG A 57 5.93 3.55 -2.55
N PHE A 58 6.99 4.33 -2.42
CA PHE A 58 7.33 5.03 -1.18
C PHE A 58 6.18 5.94 -0.73
N TRP A 59 5.58 6.69 -1.66
CA TRP A 59 4.49 7.60 -1.31
C TRP A 59 3.20 6.87 -0.99
N THR A 60 2.93 5.76 -1.66
CA THR A 60 1.83 4.88 -1.28
C THR A 60 1.97 4.42 0.17
N ASP A 61 3.16 3.94 0.56
CA ASP A 61 3.42 3.46 1.92
C ASP A 61 3.31 4.60 2.96
N VAL A 62 3.79 5.80 2.60
CA VAL A 62 3.66 7.02 3.44
C VAL A 62 2.18 7.39 3.64
N LEU A 63 1.37 7.39 2.58
CA LEU A 63 -0.06 7.72 2.68
C LEU A 63 -0.84 6.66 3.47
N LEU A 64 -0.50 5.38 3.32
CA LEU A 64 -1.07 4.31 4.15
C LEU A 64 -0.73 4.53 5.64
N GLY A 65 0.54 4.78 5.93
CA GLY A 65 0.99 5.09 7.29
C GLY A 65 0.29 6.32 7.88
N ALA A 66 0.13 7.38 7.07
CA ALA A 66 -0.56 8.61 7.48
C ALA A 66 -2.02 8.35 7.84
N ASN A 67 -2.76 7.57 7.04
CA ASN A 67 -4.16 7.23 7.34
C ASN A 67 -4.30 6.39 8.62
N ILE A 68 -3.40 5.43 8.82
CA ILE A 68 -3.38 4.60 10.03
C ILE A 68 -3.04 5.43 11.27
N LEU A 69 -2.03 6.30 11.19
CA LEU A 69 -1.66 7.21 12.28
C LEU A 69 -2.78 8.20 12.60
N ALA A 70 -3.40 8.80 11.59
CA ALA A 70 -4.53 9.71 11.76
C ALA A 70 -5.69 9.01 12.48
N TYR A 71 -6.03 7.78 12.09
CA TYR A 71 -7.06 7.00 12.77
C TYR A 71 -6.66 6.63 14.21
N GLY A 72 -5.40 6.27 14.45
CA GLY A 72 -4.88 6.08 15.81
C GLY A 72 -5.06 7.32 16.68
N ALA A 73 -4.76 8.51 16.13
CA ALA A 73 -4.99 9.79 16.80
C ALA A 73 -6.50 10.08 17.02
N GLN A 74 -7.37 9.70 16.08
CA GLN A 74 -8.83 9.81 16.27
C GLN A 74 -9.30 8.99 17.48
N VAL A 75 -8.82 7.75 17.60
CA VAL A 75 -9.14 6.85 18.72
C VAL A 75 -8.59 7.41 20.03
N ALA A 76 -7.32 7.82 20.05
CA ALA A 76 -6.69 8.41 21.24
C ALA A 76 -7.38 9.69 21.71
N SER A 77 -7.86 10.52 20.78
CA SER A 77 -8.56 11.78 21.07
C SER A 77 -10.04 11.62 21.47
N LYS A 78 -10.55 10.38 21.57
CA LYS A 78 -11.96 10.08 21.84
C LYS A 78 -12.93 10.80 20.87
N GLY A 79 -12.54 10.91 19.60
CA GLY A 79 -13.36 11.55 18.57
C GLY A 79 -13.30 13.09 18.51
N ARG A 80 -12.54 13.76 19.39
CA ARG A 80 -12.33 15.23 19.31
C ARG A 80 -11.69 15.65 18.00
N LEU A 81 -10.79 14.82 17.46
CA LEU A 81 -10.14 15.10 16.18
C LEU A 81 -11.13 15.12 15.01
N VAL A 82 -12.20 14.32 15.08
CA VAL A 82 -13.28 14.33 14.09
C VAL A 82 -14.05 15.64 14.14
N LEU A 83 -14.37 16.15 15.33
CA LEU A 83 -15.06 17.44 15.49
C LEU A 83 -14.23 18.60 14.91
N TRP A 84 -12.90 18.52 15.02
CA TRP A 84 -11.99 19.58 14.58
C TRP A 84 -11.63 19.49 13.09
N GLY A 85 -11.54 18.28 12.54
CA GLY A 85 -11.04 18.06 11.19
C GLY A 85 -12.08 17.58 10.17
N ALA A 86 -13.27 17.15 10.58
CA ALA A 86 -14.32 16.76 9.64
C ALA A 86 -14.79 17.97 8.83
N LYS A 87 -15.17 17.71 7.58
CA LYS A 87 -15.74 18.73 6.71
C LYS A 87 -17.14 19.05 7.20
N VAL A 88 -17.34 20.30 7.61
CA VAL A 88 -18.63 20.85 8.07
C VAL A 88 -18.86 22.17 7.35
N ASN A 89 -19.93 22.26 6.56
CA ASN A 89 -20.18 23.39 5.66
C ASN A 89 -20.31 24.74 6.39
N SER A 90 -20.97 24.78 7.56
CA SER A 90 -21.09 26.00 8.36
C SER A 90 -19.72 26.54 8.77
N LEU A 91 -18.88 25.67 9.35
CA LEU A 91 -17.55 26.05 9.84
C LEU A 91 -16.58 26.41 8.70
N ILE A 92 -16.72 25.79 7.53
CA ILE A 92 -15.94 26.18 6.34
C ILE A 92 -16.33 27.59 5.88
N ARG A 93 -17.63 27.94 5.90
CA ARG A 93 -18.10 29.31 5.59
C ARG A 93 -17.58 30.34 6.58
N GLU A 94 -17.33 29.94 7.82
CA GLU A 94 -16.72 30.78 8.87
C GLU A 94 -15.19 30.91 8.72
N GLY A 95 -14.59 30.31 7.69
CA GLY A 95 -13.16 30.45 7.39
C GLY A 95 -12.29 29.25 7.78
N GLN A 96 -12.86 28.14 8.27
CA GLN A 96 -12.10 26.95 8.66
C GLN A 96 -11.71 26.07 7.45
N ILE A 97 -10.99 26.65 6.49
CA ILE A 97 -10.66 26.03 5.19
C ILE A 97 -9.80 24.76 5.29
N TRP A 98 -9.03 24.59 6.37
CA TRP A 98 -8.23 23.38 6.60
C TRP A 98 -9.09 22.12 6.64
N ARG A 99 -10.38 22.24 7.00
CA ARG A 99 -11.35 21.14 7.01
C ARG A 99 -11.54 20.47 5.65
N LEU A 100 -11.21 21.14 4.56
CA LEU A 100 -11.27 20.56 3.21
C LEU A 100 -10.15 19.54 2.97
N VAL A 101 -9.02 19.68 3.67
CA VAL A 101 -7.86 18.80 3.55
C VAL A 101 -7.81 17.80 4.69
N THR A 102 -8.07 18.24 5.92
CA THR A 102 -8.01 17.35 7.10
C THR A 102 -9.08 16.27 7.07
N SER A 103 -10.25 16.54 6.46
CA SER A 103 -11.33 15.56 6.30
C SER A 103 -10.88 14.30 5.56
N SER A 104 -9.92 14.43 4.64
CA SER A 104 -9.44 13.33 3.81
C SER A 104 -8.59 12.31 4.56
N PHE A 105 -8.06 12.64 5.75
CA PHE A 105 -7.27 11.70 6.57
C PHE A 105 -8.09 11.06 7.69
N LEU A 106 -9.31 11.56 7.95
CA LEU A 106 -10.17 11.08 9.01
C LEU A 106 -11.07 9.94 8.52
N HIS A 107 -11.29 8.93 9.36
CA HIS A 107 -12.15 7.79 9.03
C HIS A 107 -13.24 7.59 10.08
N ALA A 108 -14.43 7.21 9.64
CA ALA A 108 -15.63 7.11 10.49
C ALA A 108 -15.57 5.90 11.43
N ASN A 109 -14.99 4.80 10.95
CA ASN A 109 -14.85 3.54 11.66
C ASN A 109 -13.67 2.74 11.08
N ILE A 110 -13.30 1.65 11.77
CA ILE A 110 -12.16 0.82 11.38
C ILE A 110 -12.37 0.15 10.03
N LEU A 111 -13.60 -0.26 9.70
CA LEU A 111 -13.91 -0.90 8.42
C LEU A 111 -13.71 0.07 7.25
N HIS A 112 -14.12 1.32 7.42
CA HIS A 112 -13.91 2.39 6.44
C HIS A 112 -12.41 2.65 6.24
N LEU A 113 -11.60 2.66 7.31
CA LEU A 113 -10.14 2.73 7.19
C LEU A 113 -9.57 1.53 6.44
N MET A 114 -9.93 0.30 6.83
CA MET A 114 -9.41 -0.93 6.23
C MET A 114 -9.66 -0.96 4.72
N VAL A 115 -10.84 -0.54 4.29
CA VAL A 115 -11.18 -0.47 2.88
C VAL A 115 -10.40 0.61 2.15
N ASN A 116 -10.28 1.83 2.69
CA ASN A 116 -9.47 2.86 2.06
C ASN A 116 -8.01 2.42 1.92
N CYS A 117 -7.45 1.81 2.96
CA CYS A 117 -6.10 1.25 2.93
C CYS A 117 -5.96 0.12 1.92
N TYR A 118 -6.95 -0.79 1.83
CA TYR A 118 -6.96 -1.85 0.82
C TYR A 118 -7.01 -1.28 -0.61
N SER A 119 -7.90 -0.33 -0.86
CA SER A 119 -8.06 0.34 -2.14
C SER A 119 -6.80 1.11 -2.54
N LEU A 120 -6.23 1.88 -1.61
CA LEU A 120 -4.99 2.63 -1.82
C LEU A 120 -3.79 1.70 -2.03
N ASN A 121 -3.68 0.60 -1.30
CA ASN A 121 -2.61 -0.38 -1.49
C ASN A 121 -2.75 -1.14 -2.83
N SER A 122 -3.98 -1.31 -3.32
CA SER A 122 -4.25 -1.99 -4.59
C SER A 122 -3.92 -1.10 -5.81
N ILE A 123 -4.27 0.20 -5.73
CA ILE A 123 -4.17 1.14 -6.86
C ILE A 123 -2.96 2.08 -6.77
N GLY A 124 -2.49 2.41 -5.56
CA GLY A 124 -1.35 3.30 -5.33
C GLY A 124 -0.07 2.84 -6.02
N PRO A 125 0.42 1.60 -5.78
CA PRO A 125 1.69 1.14 -6.36
C PRO A 125 1.73 1.07 -7.90
N PRO A 126 0.67 0.64 -8.63
CA PRO A 126 0.69 0.74 -10.08
C PRO A 126 0.65 2.20 -10.57
N VAL A 127 -0.14 3.08 -9.95
CA VAL A 127 -0.22 4.48 -10.37
C VAL A 127 1.09 5.23 -10.11
N GLU A 128 1.67 5.12 -8.90
CA GLU A 128 2.94 5.76 -8.53
C GLU A 128 4.08 5.35 -9.48
N ARG A 129 4.10 4.08 -9.92
CA ARG A 129 5.06 3.59 -10.90
C ARG A 129 4.88 4.16 -12.30
N LEU A 130 3.66 4.48 -12.69
CA LEU A 130 3.32 4.95 -14.03
C LEU A 130 3.51 6.45 -14.19
N VAL A 131 3.02 7.23 -13.22
CA VAL A 131 3.06 8.69 -13.28
C VAL A 131 4.30 9.29 -12.60
N GLY A 132 4.95 8.51 -11.72
CA GLY A 132 6.07 8.95 -10.90
C GLY A 132 5.63 9.53 -9.55
N PRO A 133 6.58 9.70 -8.61
CA PRO A 133 6.31 10.05 -7.21
C PRO A 133 5.64 11.42 -7.02
N SER A 134 6.12 12.47 -7.70
CA SER A 134 5.59 13.83 -7.56
C SER A 134 4.16 13.94 -8.08
N ARG A 135 3.92 13.48 -9.32
CA ARG A 135 2.60 13.49 -9.95
C ARG A 135 1.59 12.63 -9.20
N PHE A 136 2.04 11.53 -8.58
CA PHE A 136 1.17 10.71 -7.75
C PHE A 136 0.60 11.50 -6.57
N LEU A 137 1.44 12.27 -5.86
CA LEU A 137 0.98 13.15 -4.78
C LEU A 137 0.08 14.26 -5.30
N GLU A 138 0.44 14.91 -6.41
CA GLU A 138 -0.39 15.95 -7.02
C GLU A 138 -1.80 15.43 -7.34
N ILE A 139 -1.90 14.25 -7.95
CA ILE A 139 -3.20 13.62 -8.25
C ILE A 139 -3.93 13.29 -6.95
N TYR A 140 -3.26 12.72 -5.96
CA TYR A 140 -3.90 12.35 -4.69
C TYR A 140 -4.48 13.57 -3.96
N PHE A 141 -3.68 14.63 -3.76
CA PHE A 141 -4.10 15.83 -3.02
C PHE A 141 -5.09 16.69 -3.81
N SER A 142 -4.92 16.83 -5.13
CA SER A 142 -5.90 17.55 -5.96
C SER A 142 -7.24 16.82 -5.99
N SER A 143 -7.23 15.48 -6.06
CA SER A 143 -8.46 14.68 -6.00
C SER A 143 -9.13 14.75 -4.63
N ALA A 144 -8.34 14.70 -3.54
CA ALA A 144 -8.83 14.89 -2.19
C ALA A 144 -9.53 16.25 -2.04
N LEU A 145 -8.89 17.32 -2.49
CA LEU A 145 -9.43 18.67 -2.42
C LEU A 145 -10.67 18.84 -3.31
N ALA A 146 -10.62 18.37 -4.56
CA ALA A 146 -11.73 18.45 -5.51
C ALA A 146 -12.96 17.70 -4.98
N SER A 147 -12.77 16.50 -4.44
CA SER A 147 -13.85 15.72 -3.81
C SER A 147 -14.44 16.43 -2.60
N SER A 148 -13.61 17.00 -1.72
CA SER A 148 -14.08 17.80 -0.57
C SER A 148 -14.83 19.06 -0.99
N LEU A 149 -14.39 19.75 -2.05
CA LEU A 149 -15.07 20.93 -2.62
C LEU A 149 -16.41 20.55 -3.26
N MET A 150 -16.44 19.45 -4.02
CA MET A 150 -17.67 18.94 -4.61
C MET A 150 -18.66 18.55 -3.52
N SER A 151 -18.19 17.85 -2.48
CA SER A 151 -19.01 17.54 -1.32
C SER A 151 -19.49 18.79 -0.60
N TYR A 152 -18.65 19.81 -0.43
CA TYR A 152 -19.05 21.09 0.16
C TYR A 152 -20.20 21.74 -0.62
N ARG A 153 -20.17 21.66 -1.96
CA ARG A 153 -21.18 22.29 -2.82
C ARG A 153 -22.50 21.52 -2.89
N PHE A 154 -22.46 20.19 -2.88
CA PHE A 154 -23.63 19.35 -3.17
C PHE A 154 -24.21 18.64 -1.95
N CYS A 155 -23.46 18.53 -0.84
CA CYS A 155 -23.96 17.89 0.37
C CYS A 155 -23.74 18.73 1.63
N PRO A 156 -24.82 19.07 2.34
CA PRO A 156 -24.74 19.80 3.60
C PRO A 156 -24.28 18.93 4.77
N ALA A 157 -24.32 17.59 4.63
CA ALA A 157 -23.93 16.70 5.71
C ALA A 157 -22.41 16.77 5.98
N PRO A 158 -21.99 16.55 7.23
CA PRO A 158 -20.58 16.35 7.54
C PRO A 158 -20.04 15.14 6.78
N SER A 159 -18.81 15.23 6.26
CA SER A 159 -18.14 14.11 5.59
C SER A 159 -16.65 14.04 5.92
N LEU A 160 -16.09 12.83 5.79
CA LEU A 160 -14.69 12.50 6.05
C LEU A 160 -14.31 11.19 5.36
N GLY A 161 -13.05 11.05 4.98
CA GLY A 161 -12.51 9.85 4.33
C GLY A 161 -11.54 10.15 3.20
N ALA A 162 -10.56 9.26 3.02
CA ALA A 162 -9.60 9.31 1.91
C ALA A 162 -10.20 8.86 0.56
N SER A 163 -11.47 8.45 0.57
CA SER A 163 -12.10 7.71 -0.53
C SER A 163 -12.22 8.56 -1.80
N GLY A 164 -12.45 9.87 -1.69
CA GLY A 164 -12.41 10.81 -2.82
C GLY A 164 -11.03 10.88 -3.50
N ALA A 165 -9.96 10.87 -2.71
CA ALA A 165 -8.59 10.86 -3.23
C ALA A 165 -8.27 9.56 -3.97
N VAL A 166 -8.73 8.42 -3.42
CA VAL A 166 -8.57 7.09 -4.04
C VAL A 166 -9.39 6.98 -5.33
N CYS A 167 -10.61 7.50 -5.36
CA CYS A 167 -11.42 7.57 -6.59
C CYS A 167 -10.75 8.40 -7.69
N GLY A 168 -10.11 9.52 -7.35
CA GLY A 168 -9.35 10.29 -8.33
C GLY A 168 -8.12 9.55 -8.86
N LEU A 169 -7.36 8.84 -8.02
CA LEU A 169 -6.27 7.96 -8.46
C LEU A 169 -6.78 6.86 -9.40
N VAL A 170 -7.91 6.25 -9.06
CA VAL A 170 -8.56 5.25 -9.90
C VAL A 170 -8.99 5.83 -11.24
N GLY A 171 -9.63 7.01 -11.26
CA GLY A 171 -10.04 7.69 -12.48
C GLY A 171 -8.84 8.02 -13.37
N ALA A 172 -7.78 8.56 -12.80
CA ALA A 172 -6.52 8.82 -13.51
C ALA A 172 -5.95 7.53 -14.12
N TYR A 173 -5.99 6.42 -13.37
CA TYR A 173 -5.50 5.13 -13.84
C TYR A 173 -6.35 4.54 -14.96
N ALA A 174 -7.67 4.63 -14.84
CA ALA A 174 -8.62 4.16 -15.84
C ALA A 174 -8.45 4.93 -17.16
N VAL A 175 -8.33 6.26 -17.10
CA VAL A 175 -8.08 7.11 -18.29
C VAL A 175 -6.75 6.74 -18.95
N TYR A 176 -5.70 6.50 -18.16
CA TYR A 176 -4.40 6.07 -18.69
C TYR A 176 -4.51 4.72 -19.41
N ILE A 177 -5.13 3.71 -18.79
CA ILE A 177 -5.31 2.39 -19.41
C ILE A 177 -6.15 2.50 -20.69
N TRP A 178 -7.23 3.29 -20.65
CA TRP A 178 -8.11 3.46 -21.80
C TRP A 178 -7.39 4.08 -23.00
N ARG A 179 -6.60 5.13 -22.77
CA ARG A 179 -5.80 5.79 -23.83
C ARG A 179 -4.68 4.91 -24.38
N ASN A 180 -4.18 3.97 -23.59
CA ASN A 180 -3.04 3.10 -23.93
C ASN A 180 -3.45 1.62 -24.11
N LYS A 181 -4.75 1.35 -24.32
CA LYS A 181 -5.31 -0.01 -24.35
C LYS A 181 -4.58 -0.96 -25.31
N ASN A 182 -4.13 -0.44 -26.46
CA ASN A 182 -3.43 -1.21 -27.49
C ASN A 182 -1.98 -1.60 -27.13
N ARG A 183 -1.39 -0.98 -26.09
CA ARG A 183 0.00 -1.22 -25.66
C ARG A 183 0.10 -1.94 -24.32
N ILE A 184 -0.99 -2.06 -23.57
CA ILE A 184 -1.00 -2.64 -22.23
C ILE A 184 -1.51 -4.08 -22.30
N ARG A 185 -0.63 -5.03 -21.97
CA ARG A 185 -1.00 -6.44 -21.86
C ARG A 185 -1.99 -6.63 -20.71
N SER A 186 -3.09 -7.35 -20.95
CA SER A 186 -4.12 -7.65 -19.95
C SER A 186 -4.86 -6.43 -19.37
N ALA A 187 -5.10 -5.40 -20.19
CA ALA A 187 -5.87 -4.22 -19.80
C ALA A 187 -7.24 -4.56 -19.19
N ASP A 188 -7.96 -5.56 -19.73
CA ASP A 188 -9.30 -5.91 -19.27
C ASP A 188 -9.31 -6.46 -17.83
N LYS A 189 -8.33 -7.29 -17.46
CA LYS A 189 -8.18 -7.79 -16.07
C LYS A 189 -7.81 -6.69 -15.08
N GLN A 190 -7.08 -5.66 -15.54
CA GLN A 190 -6.76 -4.52 -14.70
C GLN A 190 -7.97 -3.60 -14.49
N LEU A 191 -8.78 -3.41 -15.54
CA LEU A 191 -10.05 -2.69 -15.45
C LEU A 191 -11.07 -3.40 -14.54
N GLU A 192 -11.13 -4.73 -14.56
CA GLU A 192 -11.98 -5.51 -13.64
C GLU A 192 -11.60 -5.28 -12.17
N ARG A 193 -10.30 -5.34 -11.84
CA ARG A 193 -9.80 -5.04 -10.48
C ARG A 193 -10.09 -3.60 -10.07
N ILE A 194 -9.95 -2.65 -10.99
CA ILE A 194 -10.31 -1.25 -10.78
C ILE A 194 -11.81 -1.13 -10.49
N GLY A 195 -12.66 -1.78 -11.29
CA GLY A 195 -14.11 -1.80 -11.11
C GLY A 195 -14.52 -2.33 -9.74
N TYR A 196 -13.87 -3.39 -9.26
CA TYR A 196 -14.10 -3.91 -7.90
C TYR A 196 -13.73 -2.89 -6.81
N VAL A 197 -12.59 -2.20 -6.95
CA VAL A 197 -12.15 -1.16 -6.01
C VAL A 197 -13.12 0.04 -6.00
N ILE A 198 -13.61 0.46 -7.18
CA ILE A 198 -14.63 1.52 -7.29
C ILE A 198 -15.91 1.08 -6.59
N ALA A 199 -16.43 -0.10 -6.92
CA ALA A 199 -17.67 -0.61 -6.35
C ALA A 199 -17.59 -0.70 -4.83
N LEU A 200 -16.47 -1.20 -4.31
CA LEU A 200 -16.24 -1.33 -2.87
C LEU A 200 -16.12 0.02 -2.16
N ASN A 201 -15.45 1.02 -2.77
CA ASN A 201 -15.44 2.40 -2.25
C ASN A 201 -16.82 3.07 -2.31
N MET A 202 -17.61 2.84 -3.38
CA MET A 202 -18.99 3.36 -3.49
C MET A 202 -19.95 2.72 -2.49
N VAL A 203 -19.87 1.41 -2.29
CA VAL A 203 -20.74 0.70 -1.33
C VAL A 203 -20.51 1.23 0.09
N ILE A 204 -19.26 1.56 0.46
CA ILE A 204 -18.97 2.16 1.77
C ILE A 204 -19.37 3.63 1.85
N GLY A 205 -19.22 4.39 0.77
CA GLY A 205 -19.80 5.73 0.66
C GLY A 205 -21.32 5.74 0.89
N LEU A 206 -22.01 4.71 0.40
CA LEU A 206 -23.46 4.55 0.52
C LEU A 206 -23.92 3.98 1.87
N THR A 207 -23.12 3.15 2.53
CA THR A 207 -23.51 2.46 3.80
C THR A 207 -23.10 3.20 5.06
N THR A 208 -22.21 4.19 4.98
CA THR A 208 -21.82 4.98 6.15
C THR A 208 -22.72 6.22 6.25
N LYS A 209 -23.61 6.27 7.26
CA LYS A 209 -24.39 7.50 7.56
C LYS A 209 -23.42 8.67 7.80
N GLY A 210 -23.40 9.64 6.88
CA GLY A 210 -22.48 10.79 6.91
C GLY A 210 -21.32 10.73 5.90
N ILE A 211 -21.40 9.91 4.86
CA ILE A 211 -20.53 10.04 3.68
C ILE A 211 -21.39 10.46 2.50
N ASP A 212 -20.88 11.45 1.77
CA ASP A 212 -21.55 12.05 0.64
C ASP A 212 -21.13 11.37 -0.67
N ASN A 213 -22.09 10.84 -1.41
CA ASN A 213 -21.87 10.17 -2.68
C ASN A 213 -21.42 11.11 -3.81
N TRP A 214 -21.55 12.43 -3.63
CA TRP A 214 -21.05 13.41 -4.61
C TRP A 214 -19.53 13.54 -4.62
N GLY A 215 -18.83 13.09 -3.58
CA GLY A 215 -17.36 13.02 -3.60
C GLY A 215 -16.83 11.91 -4.52
N HIS A 216 -17.70 11.02 -5.00
CA HIS A 216 -17.39 9.81 -5.77
C HIS A 216 -17.83 9.86 -7.25
N LEU A 217 -18.63 10.85 -7.63
CA LEU A 217 -19.04 11.12 -9.01
C LEU A 217 -18.00 12.02 -9.72
#